data_AF-A0A662BTZ4-F1
#
_entry.id   AF-A0A662BTZ4-F1
#
_cell.length_a   1.000
_cell.length_b   1.000
_cell.length_c   1.000
_cell.angle_alpha   90.00
_cell.angle_beta   90.00
_cell.angle_gamma   90.00
#
_symmetry.space_group_name_H-M   'P 1'
#
loop_
_entity.id
_entity.type
_entity.pdbx_description
1 polymer ?
#
loop_
_entity_poly.entity_id
_entity_poly.type
_entity_poly.pdbx_seq_one_letter_code
_entity_poly.pdbx_strand_id
1 'polypeptide(L)'
;MVSTIRVMLKIWKDASNPKEVNKHAESMKANLKKTDMKLLESDEHMAWMDMLKMINFTLDKVLKGKNIDEKRIGFRDLSNNMTTSIEKFGVKSEKTLYLEYCPMADDNKGAYWISSNKEIQNPYFGQQMPKCGEVKKTYK
;
A
#
# COMPACT_ATOMS: atom_id res chain seq x y z
N MET A 1 -0.43 5.06 11.91
CA MET A 1 0.33 4.15 11.01
C MET A 1 -0.07 2.68 11.12
N VAL A 2 -0.10 2.05 12.31
CA VAL A 2 -0.40 0.60 12.44
C VAL A 2 -1.76 0.19 11.85
N SER A 3 -2.81 0.96 12.13
CA SER A 3 -4.15 0.73 11.58
C SER A 3 -4.21 0.90 10.05
N THR A 4 -3.48 1.87 9.50
CA THR A 4 -3.37 2.15 8.06
C THR A 4 -2.73 0.98 7.32
N ILE A 5 -1.65 0.40 7.86
CA ILE A 5 -0.94 -0.73 7.25
C ILE A 5 -1.82 -1.99 7.27
N ARG A 6 -2.52 -2.26 8.37
CA ARG A 6 -3.48 -3.38 8.43
C ARG A 6 -4.56 -3.29 7.35
N VAL A 7 -5.02 -2.09 7.00
CA VAL A 7 -6.02 -1.93 5.93
C VAL A 7 -5.39 -2.02 4.55
N MET A 8 -4.20 -1.46 4.34
CA MET A 8 -3.47 -1.62 3.07
C MET A 8 -3.22 -3.10 2.73
N LEU A 9 -2.85 -3.92 3.72
CA LEU A 9 -2.70 -5.37 3.56
C LEU A 9 -3.99 -6.06 3.11
N LYS A 10 -5.16 -5.51 3.44
CA LYS A 10 -6.46 -6.02 2.96
C LYS A 10 -6.75 -5.60 1.52
N ILE A 11 -6.40 -4.36 1.14
CA ILE A 11 -6.46 -3.91 -0.27
C ILE A 11 -5.64 -4.86 -1.15
N TRP A 12 -4.46 -5.23 -0.68
CA TRP A 12 -3.57 -6.19 -1.33
C TRP A 12 -4.20 -7.58 -1.46
N LYS A 13 -4.70 -8.15 -0.35
CA LYS A 13 -5.25 -9.51 -0.33
C LYS A 13 -6.41 -9.69 -1.31
N ASP A 14 -7.21 -8.64 -1.48
CA ASP A 14 -8.39 -8.65 -2.32
C ASP A 14 -8.17 -7.97 -3.68
N ALA A 15 -6.91 -7.80 -4.14
CA ALA A 15 -6.52 -7.19 -5.42
C ALA A 15 -6.95 -7.97 -6.69
N SER A 16 -7.91 -8.87 -6.54
CA SER A 16 -8.65 -9.57 -7.59
C SER A 16 -10.15 -9.25 -7.60
N ASN A 17 -10.67 -8.54 -6.59
CA ASN A 17 -12.08 -8.20 -6.44
C ASN A 17 -12.28 -6.66 -6.32
N PRO A 18 -12.76 -5.99 -7.37
CA PRO A 18 -12.94 -4.53 -7.38
C PRO A 18 -13.80 -3.98 -6.23
N LYS A 19 -14.81 -4.74 -5.79
CA LYS A 19 -15.73 -4.31 -4.71
C LYS A 19 -15.03 -4.33 -3.36
N GLU A 20 -14.28 -5.38 -3.05
CA GLU A 20 -13.53 -5.47 -1.80
C GLU A 20 -12.36 -4.48 -1.78
N VAL A 21 -11.67 -4.27 -2.92
CA VAL A 21 -10.66 -3.21 -3.07
C VAL A 21 -11.24 -1.84 -2.69
N ASN A 22 -12.42 -1.49 -3.20
CA ASN A 22 -13.08 -0.22 -2.86
C ASN A 22 -13.37 -0.11 -1.37
N LYS A 23 -13.98 -1.13 -0.79
CA LYS A 23 -14.32 -1.16 0.63
C LYS A 23 -13.09 -0.96 1.53
N HIS A 24 -11.99 -1.63 1.23
CA HIS A 24 -10.75 -1.46 2.00
C HIS A 24 -10.10 -0.10 1.75
N ALA A 25 -10.13 0.41 0.51
CA ALA A 25 -9.62 1.73 0.20
C ALA A 25 -10.42 2.84 0.92
N GLU A 26 -11.75 2.74 0.99
CA GLU A 26 -12.59 3.65 1.77
C GLU A 26 -12.29 3.56 3.27
N SER A 27 -12.10 2.35 3.80
CA SER A 27 -11.71 2.14 5.18
C SER A 27 -10.34 2.77 5.49
N MET A 28 -9.38 2.64 4.57
CA MET A 28 -8.05 3.26 4.71
C MET A 28 -8.19 4.78 4.73
N LYS A 29 -9.01 5.36 3.84
CA LYS A 29 -9.27 6.80 3.78
C LYS A 29 -9.89 7.31 5.09
N ALA A 30 -10.87 6.58 5.62
CA ALA A 30 -11.50 6.90 6.91
C ALA A 30 -10.50 6.85 8.08
N ASN A 31 -9.58 5.88 8.09
CA ASN A 31 -8.54 5.78 9.10
C ASN A 31 -7.51 6.90 9.01
N LEU A 32 -7.12 7.28 7.79
CA LEU A 32 -6.17 8.38 7.57
C LEU A 32 -6.72 9.72 8.09
N LYS A 33 -8.03 9.98 7.92
CA LYS A 33 -8.70 11.17 8.47
C LYS A 33 -8.68 11.28 10.00
N LYS A 34 -8.53 10.15 10.71
CA LYS A 34 -8.46 10.10 12.17
C LYS A 34 -7.04 10.36 12.70
N THR A 35 -6.06 10.51 11.81
CA THR A 35 -4.70 10.88 12.22
C THR A 35 -4.75 12.30 12.76
N ASP A 36 -4.50 12.45 14.05
CA ASP A 36 -4.50 13.76 14.69
C ASP A 36 -3.32 14.59 14.18
N MET A 37 -3.63 15.59 13.35
CA MET A 37 -2.65 16.49 12.74
C MET A 37 -2.23 17.61 13.69
N LYS A 38 -2.92 17.80 14.84
CA LYS A 38 -2.73 18.94 15.73
C LYS A 38 -1.57 18.78 16.73
N LEU A 39 -0.90 17.63 16.72
CA LEU A 39 0.07 17.29 17.76
C LEU A 39 1.52 17.68 17.47
N LEU A 40 1.88 18.25 16.30
CA LEU A 40 3.29 18.31 15.90
C LEU A 40 3.66 19.53 15.02
N GLU A 41 4.62 20.34 15.50
CA GLU A 41 5.26 21.48 14.81
C GLU A 41 6.75 21.16 14.58
N SER A 42 7.07 20.26 13.63
CA SER A 42 8.48 19.93 13.27
C SER A 42 8.63 19.58 11.78
N ASP A 43 9.86 19.54 11.28
CA ASP A 43 10.18 19.19 9.88
C ASP A 43 9.69 17.78 9.50
N GLU A 44 9.73 16.83 10.45
CA GLU A 44 9.17 15.49 10.28
C GLU A 44 7.66 15.51 10.10
N HIS A 45 6.96 16.46 10.73
CA HIS A 45 5.53 16.66 10.53
C HIS A 45 5.22 17.14 9.11
N MET A 46 5.94 18.14 8.60
CA MET A 46 5.75 18.61 7.22
C MET A 46 5.98 17.49 6.21
N ALA A 47 7.05 16.73 6.40
CA ALA A 47 7.34 15.54 5.59
C ALA A 47 6.21 14.49 5.67
N TRP A 48 5.66 14.26 6.86
CA TRP A 48 4.52 13.36 7.04
C TRP A 48 3.27 13.88 6.33
N MET A 49 2.98 15.18 6.42
CA MET A 49 1.82 15.80 5.80
C MET A 49 1.87 15.72 4.28
N ASP A 50 3.02 15.95 3.67
CA ASP A 50 3.20 15.77 2.24
C ASP A 50 3.05 14.31 1.85
N MET A 51 3.59 13.39 2.67
CA MET A 51 3.39 11.97 2.44
C MET A 51 1.90 11.57 2.55
N LEU A 52 1.18 12.13 3.52
CA LEU A 52 -0.25 11.89 3.71
C LEU A 52 -1.08 12.40 2.54
N LYS A 53 -0.74 13.57 1.97
CA LYS A 53 -1.38 14.09 0.74
C LYS A 53 -1.20 13.11 -0.42
N MET A 54 0.03 12.63 -0.63
CA MET A 54 0.35 11.67 -1.69
C MET A 54 -0.34 10.32 -1.50
N ILE A 55 -0.38 9.79 -0.27
CA ILE A 55 -1.12 8.56 0.05
C ILE A 55 -2.61 8.74 -0.29
N ASN A 56 -3.25 9.83 0.16
CA ASN A 56 -4.65 10.10 -0.15
C ASN A 56 -4.90 10.25 -1.66
N PHE A 57 -4.01 10.95 -2.37
CA PHE A 57 -4.11 11.09 -3.83
C PHE A 57 -4.05 9.74 -4.55
N THR A 58 -3.12 8.87 -4.17
CA THR A 58 -3.02 7.52 -4.76
C THR A 58 -4.17 6.61 -4.37
N LEU A 59 -4.71 6.77 -3.16
CA LEU A 59 -5.91 6.07 -2.72
C LEU A 59 -7.15 6.49 -3.52
N ASP A 60 -7.25 7.77 -3.88
CA ASP A 60 -8.31 8.26 -4.76
C ASP A 60 -8.20 7.71 -6.17
N LYS A 61 -6.99 7.47 -6.69
CA LYS A 61 -6.81 6.74 -7.95
C LYS A 61 -7.36 5.32 -7.87
N VAL A 62 -7.10 4.60 -6.77
CA VAL A 62 -7.67 3.26 -6.54
C VAL A 62 -9.20 3.32 -6.56
N LEU A 63 -9.80 4.27 -5.84
CA LEU A 63 -11.26 4.39 -5.76
C LEU A 63 -11.90 4.75 -7.12
N LYS A 64 -11.25 5.62 -7.90
CA LYS A 64 -11.74 6.06 -9.21
C LYS A 64 -11.60 5.02 -10.33
N GLY A 65 -10.71 4.04 -10.18
CA GLY A 65 -10.55 2.97 -11.16
C GLY A 65 -11.86 2.20 -11.38
N LYS A 66 -12.24 1.96 -12.63
CA LYS A 66 -13.51 1.34 -13.01
C LYS A 66 -13.45 -0.19 -12.97
N ASN A 67 -12.29 -0.74 -13.30
CA ASN A 67 -12.02 -2.18 -13.34
C ASN A 67 -10.81 -2.53 -12.46
N ILE A 68 -10.50 -3.82 -12.35
CA ILE A 68 -9.43 -4.28 -11.46
C ILE A 68 -8.04 -3.80 -11.92
N ASP A 69 -7.81 -3.67 -13.22
CA ASP A 69 -6.51 -3.28 -13.76
C ASP A 69 -6.22 -1.80 -13.49
N GLU A 70 -7.22 -0.92 -13.68
CA GLU A 70 -7.13 0.48 -13.27
C GLU A 70 -6.90 0.63 -11.76
N LYS A 71 -7.55 -0.22 -10.95
CA LYS A 71 -7.34 -0.23 -9.50
C LYS A 71 -5.94 -0.66 -9.11
N ARG A 72 -5.36 -1.64 -9.82
CA ARG A 72 -3.97 -2.10 -9.62
C ARG A 72 -2.95 -1.01 -9.93
N ILE A 73 -3.20 -0.18 -10.94
CA ILE A 73 -2.35 0.99 -11.23
C ILE A 73 -2.35 1.96 -10.04
N GLY A 74 -3.52 2.30 -9.50
CA GLY A 74 -3.62 3.12 -8.28
C GLY A 74 -2.94 2.46 -7.07
N PHE A 75 -3.09 1.13 -6.93
CA PHE A 75 -2.52 0.38 -5.82
C PHE A 75 -0.99 0.30 -5.89
N ARG A 76 -0.41 0.21 -7.09
CA ARG A 76 1.04 0.33 -7.30
C ARG A 76 1.55 1.66 -6.76
N ASP A 77 0.94 2.77 -7.17
CA ASP A 77 1.35 4.10 -6.71
C ASP A 77 1.19 4.24 -5.18
N LEU A 78 0.10 3.70 -4.62
CA LEU A 78 -0.14 3.66 -3.18
C LEU A 78 0.93 2.84 -2.43
N SER A 79 1.31 1.70 -2.99
CA SER A 79 2.30 0.79 -2.38
C SER A 79 3.70 1.41 -2.34
N ASN A 80 4.07 2.15 -3.38
CA ASN A 80 5.31 2.92 -3.41
C ASN A 80 5.32 3.99 -2.31
N ASN A 81 4.26 4.81 -2.23
CA ASN A 81 4.13 5.85 -1.20
C ASN A 81 4.16 5.27 0.22
N MET A 82 3.50 4.13 0.43
CA MET A 82 3.48 3.46 1.73
C MET A 82 4.84 2.85 2.08
N THR A 83 5.57 2.33 1.10
CA THR A 83 6.95 1.84 1.29
C THR A 83 7.85 3.01 1.72
N THR A 84 7.84 4.11 0.98
CA THR A 84 8.60 5.33 1.33
C THR A 84 8.24 5.84 2.73
N SER A 85 6.96 5.82 3.07
CA SER A 85 6.48 6.21 4.41
C SER A 85 7.05 5.31 5.52
N ILE A 86 7.02 3.98 5.33
CA ILE A 86 7.60 3.01 6.26
C ILE A 86 9.12 3.21 6.40
N GLU A 87 9.82 3.45 5.30
CA GLU A 87 11.28 3.64 5.34
C GLU A 87 11.69 4.95 6.00
N LYS A 88 10.91 6.02 5.84
CA LYS A 88 11.20 7.34 6.39
C LYS A 88 10.79 7.48 7.86
N PHE A 89 9.62 6.97 8.22
CA PHE A 89 9.02 7.19 9.55
C PHE A 89 9.01 5.95 10.44
N GLY A 90 9.43 4.80 9.89
CA GLY A 90 9.35 3.52 10.55
C GLY A 90 7.92 2.96 10.58
N VAL A 91 7.83 1.72 11.07
CA VAL A 91 6.56 1.03 11.29
C VAL A 91 6.61 0.29 12.61
N LYS A 92 5.51 0.32 13.36
CA LYS A 92 5.25 -0.62 14.46
C LYS A 92 4.25 -1.66 13.97
N SER A 93 4.62 -2.93 14.01
CA SER A 93 3.73 -4.02 13.61
C SER A 93 3.91 -5.19 14.58
N GLU A 94 2.80 -5.84 14.96
CA GLU A 94 2.84 -7.09 15.75
C GLU A 94 3.29 -8.29 14.90
N LYS A 95 3.27 -8.15 13.56
CA LYS A 95 3.66 -9.16 12.60
C LYS A 95 4.85 -8.68 11.78
N THR A 96 5.72 -9.60 11.38
CA THR A 96 6.74 -9.32 10.38
C THR A 96 6.07 -8.87 9.08
N LEU A 97 6.54 -7.74 8.56
CA LEU A 97 6.13 -7.22 7.26
C LEU A 97 7.24 -7.51 6.25
N TYR A 98 6.86 -7.86 5.04
CA TYR A 98 7.75 -8.18 3.93
C TYR A 98 7.56 -7.12 2.86
N LEU A 99 8.64 -6.45 2.47
CA LEU A 99 8.69 -5.71 1.21
C LEU A 99 8.97 -6.71 0.11
N GLU A 100 8.00 -6.90 -0.75
CA GLU A 100 8.07 -7.80 -1.90
C GLU A 100 8.14 -6.98 -3.19
N TYR A 101 8.75 -7.56 -4.22
CA TYR A 101 8.98 -6.90 -5.51
C TYR A 101 8.75 -7.86 -6.66
N CYS A 102 8.13 -7.37 -7.73
CA CYS A 102 7.97 -8.11 -8.98
C CYS A 102 8.58 -7.27 -10.10
N PRO A 103 9.63 -7.76 -10.80
CA PRO A 103 10.28 -7.01 -11.88
C PRO A 103 9.41 -6.87 -13.13
N MET A 104 8.43 -7.77 -13.33
CA MET A 104 7.57 -7.76 -14.52
C MET A 104 6.37 -6.83 -14.39
N ALA A 105 6.05 -6.37 -13.18
CA ALA A 105 4.95 -5.43 -12.97
C ALA A 105 5.23 -4.09 -13.66
N ASP A 106 4.18 -3.32 -13.95
CA ASP A 106 4.28 -2.00 -14.57
C ASP A 106 5.11 -1.99 -15.88
N ASP A 107 4.72 -2.83 -16.85
CA ASP A 107 5.42 -2.95 -18.14
C ASP A 107 6.92 -3.25 -17.99
N ASN A 108 7.26 -4.21 -17.11
CA ASN A 108 8.64 -4.60 -16.76
C ASN A 108 9.50 -3.50 -16.10
N LYS A 109 8.89 -2.43 -15.59
CA LYS A 109 9.58 -1.42 -14.75
C LYS A 109 9.68 -1.85 -13.29
N GLY A 110 8.85 -2.82 -12.92
CA GLY A 110 8.77 -3.41 -11.60
C GLY A 110 7.89 -2.62 -10.63
N ALA A 111 7.45 -3.31 -9.58
CA ALA A 111 6.63 -2.70 -8.54
C ALA A 111 6.78 -3.41 -7.20
N TYR A 112 6.64 -2.61 -6.13
CA TYR A 112 6.77 -3.03 -4.75
C TYR A 112 5.43 -3.12 -4.04
N TRP A 113 5.28 -4.09 -3.15
CA TRP A 113 4.18 -4.14 -2.19
C TRP A 113 4.64 -4.60 -0.82
N ILE A 114 3.82 -4.29 0.18
CA ILE A 114 4.01 -4.78 1.54
C ILE A 114 3.06 -5.93 1.79
N SER A 115 3.57 -7.02 2.35
CA SER A 115 2.85 -8.22 2.73
C SER A 115 3.08 -8.54 4.21
N SER A 116 2.16 -9.25 4.83
CA SER A 116 2.36 -9.87 6.16
C SER A 116 2.48 -11.40 6.09
N ASN A 117 2.50 -11.94 4.88
CA ASN A 117 2.60 -13.37 4.61
C ASN A 117 4.03 -13.68 4.16
N LYS A 118 4.56 -14.84 4.56
CA LYS A 118 5.88 -15.29 4.11
C LYS A 118 5.85 -15.76 2.64
N GLU A 119 4.70 -16.23 2.19
CA GLU A 119 4.50 -16.66 0.80
C GLU A 119 4.16 -15.47 -0.09
N ILE A 120 4.80 -15.42 -1.27
CA ILE A 120 4.60 -14.39 -2.27
C ILE A 120 3.22 -14.54 -2.91
N GLN A 121 2.43 -13.47 -2.86
CA GLN A 121 1.14 -13.36 -3.56
C GLN A 121 1.11 -12.05 -4.35
N ASN A 122 1.41 -12.12 -5.63
CA ASN A 122 1.55 -10.97 -6.51
C ASN A 122 0.19 -10.28 -6.76
N PRO A 123 0.01 -9.01 -6.36
CA PRO A 123 -1.25 -8.29 -6.52
C PRO A 123 -1.50 -7.77 -7.94
N TYR A 124 -0.47 -7.68 -8.78
CA TYR A 124 -0.52 -7.01 -10.08
C TYR A 124 -1.00 -7.92 -11.21
N PHE A 125 -0.75 -9.22 -11.11
CA PHE A 125 -1.12 -10.20 -12.13
C PHE A 125 -2.27 -11.13 -11.72
N GLY A 126 -2.85 -10.91 -10.54
CA GLY A 126 -3.92 -11.75 -10.00
C GLY A 126 -3.56 -13.23 -10.01
N GLN A 127 -4.46 -14.06 -10.56
CA GLN A 127 -4.25 -15.51 -10.61
C GLN A 127 -3.31 -15.99 -11.72
N GLN A 128 -2.89 -15.10 -12.64
CA GLN A 128 -2.02 -15.52 -13.75
C GLN A 128 -0.60 -15.83 -13.27
N MET A 129 -0.07 -15.02 -12.35
CA MET A 129 1.31 -15.16 -11.84
C MET A 129 1.40 -14.90 -10.33
N PRO A 130 0.64 -15.64 -9.49
CA PRO A 130 0.52 -15.33 -8.06
C PRO A 130 1.85 -15.45 -7.31
N LYS A 131 2.79 -16.27 -7.79
CA LYS A 131 4.11 -16.48 -7.15
C LYS A 131 5.23 -15.63 -7.75
N CYS A 132 4.94 -14.76 -8.71
CA CYS A 132 5.97 -13.93 -9.33
C CYS A 132 6.40 -12.81 -8.38
N GLY A 133 7.65 -12.84 -7.97
CA GLY A 133 8.28 -11.80 -7.17
C GLY A 133 9.31 -12.37 -6.22
N GLU A 134 9.86 -11.51 -5.37
CA GLU A 134 10.84 -11.86 -4.35
C GLU A 134 10.73 -10.94 -3.13
N VAL A 135 11.12 -11.45 -1.97
CA VAL A 135 11.25 -10.64 -0.75
C VAL A 135 12.53 -9.83 -0.85
N LYS A 136 12.41 -8.50 -0.75
CA LYS A 136 13.54 -7.57 -0.76
C LYS A 136 13.98 -7.13 0.64
N LYS A 137 13.04 -7.01 1.58
CA LYS A 137 13.30 -6.53 2.93
C LYS A 137 12.26 -7.03 3.91
N THR A 138 12.61 -7.10 5.18
CA THR A 138 11.68 -7.42 6.27
C THR A 138 11.68 -6.31 7.31
N TYR A 139 10.50 -5.95 7.81
CA TYR A 139 10.30 -5.03 8.93
C TYR A 139 9.73 -5.78 10.12
N LYS A 140 10.19 -5.45 11.33
CA LYS A 140 9.71 -6.00 12.60
C LYS A 140 9.24 -4.87 13.50
#